data_AF-A0A2T0RM89-F1
#
_entry.id   AF-A0A2T0RM89-F1
#
_cell.length_a   1.000
_cell.length_b   1.000
_cell.length_c   1.000
_cell.angle_alpha   90.00
_cell.angle_beta   90.00
_cell.angle_gamma   90.00
#
_symmetry.space_group_name_H-M   'P 1'
#
loop_
_entity.id
_entity.type
_entity.pdbx_description
1 polymer ?
#
loop_
_entity_poly.entity_id
_entity_poly.type
_entity_poly.pdbx_seq_one_letter_code
_entity_poly.pdbx_strand_id
1 'polypeptide(L)'
;MGLLRRWRSTVTLRGGLMTAGGLLMAYALFGALTEPGLKLGGVALFLGGVLAVHDGIFLPLVIASGALLTRAHRLVRAALIVSLAVTVVALPFVLGYGRSPDNPSALPLAYGRGLLTVLIVIWTVTLTAIALLRRLPHGSRKWGPGRSSEDRKKTDHPSEAH
;
A
#
# COMPACT_ATOMS: atom_id res chain seq x y z
N MET A 1 -1.80 -24.39 -21.88
CA MET A 1 -0.62 -24.69 -21.00
C MET A 1 -0.02 -23.48 -20.24
N GLY A 2 -0.39 -22.22 -20.50
CA GLY A 2 0.18 -21.06 -19.78
C GLY A 2 -0.42 -20.73 -18.39
N LEU A 3 -1.70 -21.08 -18.15
CA LEU A 3 -2.37 -20.75 -16.87
C LEU A 3 -1.84 -21.54 -15.67
N LEU A 4 -1.53 -22.84 -15.83
CA LEU A 4 -1.01 -23.68 -14.75
C LEU A 4 0.40 -23.26 -14.29
N ARG A 5 1.22 -22.70 -15.19
CA ARG A 5 2.58 -22.21 -14.87
C ARG A 5 2.54 -20.92 -14.06
N ARG A 6 1.59 -20.02 -14.36
CA ARG A 6 1.36 -18.74 -13.66
C ARG A 6 0.75 -18.93 -12.25
N TRP A 7 0.02 -20.02 -12.04
CA TRP A 7 -0.57 -20.36 -10.74
C TRP A 7 0.46 -20.98 -9.78
N ARG A 8 1.33 -21.89 -10.28
CA ARG A 8 2.47 -22.42 -9.50
C ARG A 8 3.47 -21.33 -9.10
N SER A 9 3.70 -20.32 -9.95
CA SER A 9 4.62 -19.22 -9.63
C SER A 9 4.09 -18.33 -8.49
N THR A 10 2.78 -18.12 -8.39
CA THR A 10 2.20 -17.35 -7.28
C THR A 10 2.23 -18.08 -5.95
N VAL A 11 2.05 -19.40 -5.94
CA VAL A 11 2.11 -20.21 -4.70
C VAL A 11 3.54 -20.36 -4.21
N THR A 12 4.49 -20.60 -5.11
CA THR A 12 5.93 -20.67 -4.78
C THR A 12 6.48 -19.32 -4.33
N LEU A 13 6.07 -18.22 -4.98
CA LEU A 13 6.44 -16.87 -4.53
C LEU A 13 5.88 -16.57 -3.14
N ARG A 14 4.58 -16.86 -2.90
CA ARG A 14 3.97 -16.69 -1.57
C ARG A 14 4.65 -17.55 -0.51
N GLY A 15 4.88 -18.82 -0.81
CA GLY A 15 5.62 -19.71 0.08
C GLY A 15 7.01 -19.17 0.39
N GLY A 16 7.73 -18.70 -0.63
CA GLY A 16 9.05 -18.09 -0.48
C GLY A 16 9.04 -16.80 0.38
N LEU A 17 8.05 -15.92 0.20
CA LEU A 17 7.91 -14.75 1.07
C LEU A 17 7.58 -15.14 2.51
N MET A 18 6.72 -16.14 2.70
CA MET A 18 6.34 -16.62 4.04
C MET A 18 7.53 -17.25 4.76
N THR A 19 8.33 -18.08 4.07
CA THR A 19 9.53 -18.69 4.65
C THR A 19 10.59 -17.64 4.94
N ALA A 20 10.85 -16.72 4.01
CA ALA A 20 11.79 -15.62 4.22
C ALA A 20 11.37 -14.75 5.42
N GLY A 21 10.09 -14.39 5.52
CA GLY A 21 9.55 -13.64 6.65
C GLY A 21 9.67 -14.40 7.98
N GLY A 22 9.34 -15.69 7.98
CA GLY A 22 9.47 -16.54 9.16
C GLY A 22 10.91 -16.68 9.64
N LEU A 23 11.87 -16.86 8.72
CA LEU A 23 13.29 -16.89 9.04
C LEU A 23 13.78 -15.56 9.64
N LEU A 24 13.33 -14.44 9.09
CA LEU A 24 13.67 -13.11 9.62
C LEU A 24 13.14 -12.92 11.05
N MET A 25 11.90 -13.35 11.31
CA MET A 25 11.29 -13.29 12.65
C MET A 25 12.02 -14.21 13.64
N ALA A 26 12.39 -15.42 13.23
CA ALA A 26 13.14 -16.36 14.05
C ALA A 26 14.53 -15.80 14.41
N TYR A 27 15.22 -15.19 13.45
CA TYR A 27 16.51 -14.52 13.68
C TYR A 27 16.38 -13.36 14.67
N ALA A 28 15.38 -12.50 14.49
CA ALA A 28 15.12 -11.38 15.40
C ALA A 28 14.80 -11.85 16.83
N LEU A 29 13.99 -12.91 16.96
CA LEU A 29 13.65 -13.49 18.26
C LEU A 29 14.87 -14.13 18.92
N PHE A 30 15.67 -14.87 18.15
CA PHE A 30 16.91 -15.48 18.63
C PHE A 30 17.87 -14.41 19.15
N GLY A 31 18.11 -13.36 18.37
CA GLY A 31 18.94 -12.23 18.78
C GLY A 31 18.44 -11.56 20.06
N ALA A 32 17.12 -11.34 20.18
CA ALA A 32 16.52 -10.76 21.38
C ALA A 32 16.68 -11.66 22.63
N LEU A 33 16.62 -12.98 22.48
CA LEU A 33 16.76 -13.93 23.59
C LEU A 33 18.21 -14.14 24.02
N THR A 34 19.16 -14.01 23.10
CA THR A 34 20.58 -14.23 23.39
C THR A 34 21.29 -12.99 23.93
N GLU A 35 20.66 -11.82 23.87
CA GLU A 35 21.27 -10.55 24.30
C GLU A 35 21.21 -10.38 25.83
N PRO A 36 22.33 -10.44 26.56
CA PRO A 36 22.33 -10.54 28.04
C PRO A 36 21.84 -9.30 28.79
N GLY A 37 21.52 -8.20 28.10
CA GLY A 37 21.04 -6.95 28.69
C GLY A 37 19.62 -6.56 28.28
N LEU A 38 18.94 -7.38 27.46
CA LEU A 38 17.66 -6.99 26.87
C LEU A 38 16.51 -7.16 27.86
N LYS A 39 15.84 -6.05 28.21
CA LYS A 39 14.62 -6.07 29.03
C LYS A 39 13.42 -6.49 28.18
N LEU A 40 13.21 -7.79 28.02
CA LEU A 40 12.11 -8.38 27.23
C LEU A 40 10.74 -7.74 27.50
N GLY A 41 10.41 -7.47 28.77
CA GLY A 41 9.15 -6.80 29.14
C GLY A 41 9.03 -5.37 28.60
N GLY A 42 10.13 -4.61 28.60
CA GLY A 42 10.17 -3.27 28.02
C GLY A 42 10.03 -3.28 26.49
N VAL A 43 10.67 -4.26 25.85
CA VAL A 43 10.55 -4.46 24.39
C VAL A 43 9.13 -4.88 24.01
N ALA A 44 8.52 -5.80 24.77
CA ALA A 44 7.13 -6.21 24.57
C ALA A 44 6.15 -5.05 24.76
N LEU A 45 6.35 -4.23 25.80
CA LEU A 45 5.54 -3.04 26.04
C LEU A 45 5.69 -2.01 24.91
N PHE A 46 6.92 -1.79 24.44
CA PHE A 46 7.19 -0.92 23.29
C PHE A 46 6.50 -1.43 22.01
N LEU A 47 6.68 -2.71 21.68
CA LEU A 47 6.05 -3.33 20.51
C LEU A 47 4.52 -3.27 20.59
N GLY A 48 3.95 -3.60 21.75
CA GLY A 48 2.51 -3.51 21.99
C GLY A 48 1.99 -2.07 21.88
N GLY A 49 2.71 -1.11 22.43
CA GLY A 49 2.38 0.32 22.33
C GLY A 49 2.42 0.82 20.88
N VAL A 50 3.47 0.48 20.13
CA VAL A 50 3.59 0.81 18.71
C VAL A 50 2.44 0.19 17.91
N LEU A 51 2.14 -1.09 18.14
CA LEU A 51 1.05 -1.79 17.44
C LEU A 51 -0.31 -1.15 17.75
N ALA A 52 -0.59 -0.87 19.02
CA ALA A 52 -1.83 -0.23 19.44
C ALA A 52 -1.99 1.18 18.86
N VAL A 53 -0.93 1.99 18.84
CA VAL A 53 -0.94 3.32 18.22
C VAL A 53 -1.13 3.20 16.70
N HIS A 54 -0.46 2.24 16.06
CA HIS A 54 -0.58 2.03 14.63
C HIS A 54 -2.00 1.62 14.24
N ASP A 55 -2.53 0.57 14.85
CA ASP A 55 -3.84 0.04 14.50
C ASP A 55 -4.98 0.95 15.00
N GLY A 56 -4.79 1.63 16.13
CA GLY A 56 -5.80 2.49 16.74
C GLY A 56 -5.87 3.91 16.19
N ILE A 57 -4.76 4.45 15.66
CA ILE A 57 -4.71 5.86 15.18
C ILE A 57 -4.39 5.92 13.70
N PHE A 58 -3.36 5.20 13.27
CA PHE A 58 -2.88 5.29 11.88
C PHE A 58 -3.88 4.66 10.91
N LEU A 59 -4.38 3.46 11.23
CA LEU A 59 -5.30 2.73 10.37
C LEU A 59 -6.64 3.49 10.17
N PRO A 60 -7.28 4.06 11.21
CA PRO A 60 -8.45 4.93 11.05
C PRO A 60 -8.17 6.19 10.25
N LEU A 61 -7.02 6.85 10.45
CA LEU A 61 -6.65 8.03 9.66
C LEU A 61 -6.49 7.70 8.18
N VAL A 62 -5.89 6.57 7.85
CA VAL A 62 -5.73 6.10 6.46
C VAL A 62 -7.09 5.80 5.84
N ILE A 63 -7.97 5.10 6.56
CA ILE A 63 -9.33 4.80 6.09
C ILE A 63 -10.15 6.08 5.91
N ALA A 64 -10.13 6.99 6.90
CA ALA A 64 -10.84 8.26 6.87
C ALA A 64 -10.35 9.16 5.72
N SER A 65 -9.04 9.28 5.54
CA SER A 65 -8.43 9.96 4.39
C SER A 65 -8.90 9.33 3.09
N GLY A 66 -8.95 8.00 3.05
CA GLY A 66 -9.48 7.30 1.90
C GLY A 66 -10.96 7.62 1.60
N ALA A 67 -11.80 7.67 2.63
CA ALA A 67 -13.22 7.97 2.50
C ALA A 67 -13.47 9.43 2.08
N LEU A 68 -12.69 10.39 2.60
CA LEU A 68 -12.80 11.80 2.21
C LEU A 68 -12.37 12.04 0.75
N LEU A 69 -11.40 11.26 0.25
CA LEU A 69 -10.83 11.42 -1.09
C LEU A 69 -11.47 10.52 -2.17
N THR A 70 -12.75 10.19 -2.03
CA THR A 70 -13.49 9.33 -2.98
C THR A 70 -13.54 9.86 -4.42
N ARG A 71 -13.43 11.18 -4.62
CA ARG A 71 -13.41 11.81 -5.96
C ARG A 71 -12.01 11.99 -6.55
N ALA A 72 -10.95 11.74 -5.78
CA ALA A 72 -9.58 11.89 -6.27
C ALA A 72 -9.15 10.67 -7.12
N HIS A 73 -8.31 10.90 -8.14
CA HIS A 73 -7.69 9.83 -8.90
C HIS A 73 -6.95 8.87 -7.95
N ARG A 74 -7.12 7.53 -8.12
CA ARG A 74 -6.61 6.52 -7.18
C ARG A 74 -5.13 6.71 -6.81
N LEU A 75 -4.31 7.11 -7.78
CA LEU A 75 -2.88 7.40 -7.57
C LEU A 75 -2.65 8.64 -6.70
N VAL A 76 -3.45 9.70 -6.88
CA VAL A 76 -3.37 10.92 -6.05
C VAL A 76 -3.79 10.62 -4.61
N ARG A 77 -4.83 9.82 -4.43
CA ARG A 77 -5.25 9.34 -3.11
C ARG A 77 -4.14 8.55 -2.42
N ALA A 78 -3.48 7.63 -3.12
CA ALA A 78 -2.35 6.88 -2.58
C ALA A 78 -1.18 7.80 -2.21
N ALA A 79 -0.82 8.74 -3.09
CA ALA A 79 0.25 9.71 -2.85
C ALA A 79 -0.02 10.57 -1.60
N LEU A 80 -1.25 11.01 -1.41
CA LEU A 80 -1.66 11.80 -0.24
C LEU A 80 -1.61 11.00 1.05
N ILE A 81 -2.07 9.75 1.04
CA ILE A 81 -1.98 8.84 2.20
C ILE A 81 -0.50 8.62 2.58
N VAL A 82 0.35 8.31 1.60
CA VAL A 82 1.79 8.11 1.84
C VAL A 82 2.46 9.40 2.33
N SER A 83 2.11 10.54 1.75
CA SER A 83 2.64 11.85 2.18
C SER A 83 2.24 12.16 3.63
N LEU A 84 0.98 11.91 4.01
CA LEU A 84 0.49 12.08 5.38
C LEU A 84 1.25 11.16 6.35
N ALA A 85 1.36 9.88 6.00
CA ALA A 85 2.09 8.89 6.79
C ALA A 85 3.54 9.31 7.06
N VAL A 86 4.27 9.66 5.99
CA VAL A 86 5.66 10.11 6.09
C VAL A 86 5.75 11.38 6.92
N THR A 87 4.81 12.32 6.75
CA THR A 87 4.80 13.57 7.52
C THR A 87 4.60 13.29 9.01
N VAL A 88 3.63 12.46 9.40
CA VAL A 88 3.38 12.11 10.81
C VAL A 88 4.61 11.47 11.45
N VAL A 89 5.28 10.56 10.75
CA VAL A 89 6.49 9.89 11.24
C VAL A 89 7.68 10.87 11.31
N ALA A 90 7.84 11.75 10.32
CA ALA A 90 8.95 12.70 10.25
C ALA A 90 8.77 13.90 11.21
N LEU A 91 7.54 14.22 11.59
CA LEU A 91 7.18 15.40 12.38
C LEU A 91 8.00 15.55 13.67
N PRO A 92 8.12 14.53 14.57
CA PRO A 92 8.91 14.66 15.79
C PRO A 92 10.38 14.99 15.51
N PHE A 93 10.96 14.43 14.45
CA PHE A 93 12.36 14.68 14.07
C PHE A 93 12.57 16.08 13.50
N VAL A 94 11.62 16.57 12.70
CA VAL A 94 11.64 17.95 12.21
C VAL A 94 11.53 18.93 13.38
N LEU A 95 10.61 18.67 14.32
CA LEU A 95 10.41 19.45 15.54
C LEU A 95 11.58 19.33 16.53
N GLY A 96 12.47 18.37 16.34
CA GLY A 96 13.67 18.21 17.16
C GLY A 96 13.49 17.43 18.45
N TYR A 97 12.37 16.73 18.60
CA TYR A 97 12.21 15.77 19.68
C TYR A 97 13.29 14.68 19.56
N GLY A 98 14.05 14.47 20.65
CA GLY A 98 15.16 13.53 20.69
C GLY A 98 16.53 14.08 20.27
N ARG A 99 16.67 15.40 20.02
CA ARG A 99 17.99 16.03 19.88
C ARG A 99 18.68 16.08 21.24
N SER A 100 19.77 15.33 21.38
CA SER A 100 20.69 15.45 22.51
C SER A 100 21.92 16.24 22.05
N PRO A 101 22.33 17.32 22.74
CA PRO A 101 23.49 18.13 22.37
C PRO A 101 24.81 17.33 22.32
N ASP A 102 24.85 16.19 23.01
CA ASP A 102 26.04 15.32 23.12
C ASP A 102 26.16 14.29 21.97
N ASN A 103 25.23 14.25 21.02
CA ASN A 103 25.29 13.31 19.89
C ASN A 103 25.66 14.06 18.59
N PRO A 104 26.96 14.14 18.23
CA PRO A 104 27.42 14.85 17.03
C PRO A 104 26.88 14.23 15.73
N SER A 105 26.38 12.98 15.75
CA SER A 105 25.69 12.35 14.61
C SER A 105 24.25 12.85 14.42
N ALA A 106 23.67 13.54 15.41
CA ALA A 106 22.31 14.10 15.37
C ALA A 106 22.24 15.55 14.81
N LEU A 107 23.39 16.18 14.53
CA LEU A 107 23.53 17.48 13.85
C LEU A 107 24.43 17.26 12.60
N PRO A 108 24.03 17.52 11.33
CA PRO A 108 23.08 18.51 10.85
C PRO A 108 22.18 17.96 9.72
N LEU A 109 21.55 16.79 9.89
CA LEU A 109 20.59 16.34 8.89
C LEU A 109 19.38 17.27 8.99
N ALA A 110 19.22 18.14 8.01
CA ALA A 110 18.07 19.03 7.95
C ALA A 110 16.84 18.18 7.64
N TYR A 111 16.23 17.62 8.68
CA TYR A 111 15.06 16.74 8.58
C TYR A 111 13.92 17.40 7.80
N GLY A 112 13.80 18.74 7.86
CA GLY A 112 12.88 19.49 7.00
C GLY A 112 13.22 19.37 5.50
N ARG A 113 14.49 19.49 5.12
CA ARG A 113 14.95 19.24 3.73
C ARG A 113 14.75 17.77 3.35
N GLY A 114 15.05 16.84 4.24
CA GLY A 114 14.83 15.41 4.00
C GLY A 114 13.35 15.10 3.73
N LEU A 115 12.45 15.63 4.57
CA LEU A 115 11.01 15.50 4.40
C LEU A 115 10.53 16.09 3.05
N LEU A 116 10.99 17.29 2.71
CA LEU A 116 10.67 17.91 1.42
C LEU A 116 11.13 17.06 0.24
N THR A 117 12.36 16.54 0.27
CA THR A 117 12.89 15.66 -0.78
C THR A 117 12.01 14.43 -0.95
N VAL A 118 11.61 13.77 0.15
CA VAL A 118 10.74 12.59 0.08
C VAL A 118 9.37 12.93 -0.51
N LEU A 119 8.76 14.05 -0.09
CA LEU A 119 7.48 14.49 -0.65
C LEU A 119 7.58 14.79 -2.15
N ILE A 120 8.65 15.47 -2.59
CA ILE A 120 8.90 15.72 -4.02
C ILE A 120 8.98 14.40 -4.78
N VAL A 121 9.72 13.41 -4.28
CA VAL A 121 9.84 12.10 -4.93
C VAL A 121 8.48 11.41 -5.05
N ILE A 122 7.69 11.38 -3.97
CA ILE A 122 6.34 10.78 -3.98
C ILE A 122 5.46 11.40 -5.08
N TRP A 123 5.40 12.73 -5.13
CA TRP A 123 4.58 13.43 -6.12
C TRP A 123 5.12 13.28 -7.55
N THR A 124 6.44 13.29 -7.72
CA THR A 124 7.08 13.08 -9.04
C THR A 124 6.75 11.70 -9.61
N VAL A 125 6.87 10.65 -8.80
CA VAL A 125 6.49 9.27 -9.17
C VAL A 125 4.99 9.18 -9.48
N THR A 126 4.16 9.84 -8.69
CA THR A 126 2.70 9.84 -8.88
C THR A 126 2.31 10.52 -10.19
N LEU A 127 2.86 11.71 -10.46
CA LEU A 127 2.58 12.47 -11.68
C LEU A 127 3.09 11.75 -12.93
N THR A 128 4.28 11.16 -12.87
CA THR A 128 4.81 10.34 -13.98
C THR A 128 3.93 9.12 -14.22
N ALA A 129 3.52 8.39 -13.19
CA ALA A 129 2.60 7.27 -13.34
C ALA A 129 1.27 7.70 -14.00
N ILE A 130 0.67 8.82 -13.55
CA ILE A 130 -0.54 9.37 -14.17
C ILE A 130 -0.29 9.73 -15.65
N ALA A 131 0.84 10.36 -15.96
CA ALA A 131 1.18 10.73 -17.34
C ALA A 131 1.36 9.50 -18.23
N LEU A 132 2.00 8.44 -17.75
CA LEU A 132 2.11 7.17 -18.48
C LEU A 132 0.74 6.52 -18.69
N LEU A 133 -0.10 6.44 -17.65
CA LEU A 133 -1.43 5.83 -17.77
C LEU A 133 -2.35 6.59 -18.73
N ARG A 134 -2.24 7.93 -18.80
CA ARG A 134 -2.97 8.75 -19.77
C ARG A 134 -2.49 8.58 -21.21
N ARG A 135 -1.23 8.18 -21.40
CA ARG A 135 -0.64 7.91 -22.73
C ARG A 135 -0.97 6.52 -23.25
N LEU A 136 -1.50 5.62 -22.42
CA LEU A 136 -2.00 4.33 -22.89
C LEU A 136 -3.29 4.57 -23.71
N PRO A 137 -3.35 4.13 -24.97
CA PRO A 137 -4.57 4.21 -25.75
C PRO A 137 -5.69 3.53 -24.97
N HIS A 138 -6.81 4.22 -24.77
CA HIS A 138 -8.04 3.59 -24.31
C HIS A 138 -8.41 2.58 -25.39
N GLY A 139 -7.97 1.33 -25.21
CA GLY A 139 -8.39 0.21 -26.04
C GLY A 139 -9.90 0.19 -25.97
N SER A 140 -10.53 0.69 -27.02
CA SER A 140 -11.96 0.78 -27.17
C SER A 140 -12.52 -0.62 -27.04
N ARG A 141 -12.87 -1.02 -25.82
CA ARG A 141 -13.81 -2.10 -25.58
C ARG A 141 -15.14 -1.60 -26.14
N LYS A 142 -15.30 -1.70 -27.45
CA LYS A 142 -16.60 -1.79 -28.09
C LYS A 142 -17.24 -3.06 -27.53
N TRP A 143 -17.92 -2.90 -26.39
CA TRP A 143 -18.87 -3.87 -25.91
C TRP A 143 -20.02 -3.85 -26.91
N GLY A 144 -19.92 -4.70 -27.94
CA GLY A 144 -21.03 -5.04 -28.78
C GLY A 144 -21.58 -6.40 -28.36
N PRO A 145 -22.75 -6.44 -27.72
CA PRO A 145 -23.67 -7.54 -27.87
C PRO A 145 -24.89 -7.00 -28.60
N GLY A 146 -24.73 -6.79 -29.91
CA GLY A 146 -25.87 -6.82 -30.81
C GLY A 146 -26.11 -8.27 -31.21
N ARG A 147 -27.01 -8.96 -30.50
CA ARG A 147 -27.90 -9.99 -31.08
C ARG A 147 -28.82 -10.59 -30.01
N SER A 148 -30.09 -10.73 -30.40
CA SER A 148 -31.10 -11.67 -29.88
C SER A 148 -32.07 -11.19 -28.81
N SER A 149 -32.81 -10.12 -29.10
CA SER A 149 -34.19 -9.97 -28.60
C SER A 149 -35.23 -9.99 -29.73
N GLU A 150 -34.85 -9.64 -30.96
CA GLU A 150 -35.78 -9.59 -32.10
C GLU A 150 -36.03 -10.97 -32.75
N ASP A 151 -35.07 -11.88 -32.69
CA ASP A 151 -35.17 -13.20 -33.35
C ASP A 151 -36.01 -14.21 -32.53
N ARG A 152 -36.21 -13.93 -31.23
CA ARG A 152 -36.98 -14.79 -30.31
C ARG A 152 -38.48 -14.58 -30.39
N LYS A 153 -38.96 -13.56 -31.12
CA LYS A 153 -40.40 -13.28 -31.23
C LYS A 153 -41.04 -13.83 -32.50
N LYS A 154 -40.28 -14.48 -33.39
CA LYS A 154 -40.77 -14.95 -34.69
C LYS A 154 -41.07 -16.46 -34.75
N THR A 155 -40.70 -17.25 -33.76
CA THR A 155 -40.87 -18.72 -33.80
C THR A 155 -42.06 -19.27 -33.03
N ASP A 156 -42.75 -18.46 -32.22
CA ASP A 156 -43.74 -18.97 -31.26
C ASP A 156 -45.22 -18.76 -31.71
N HIS A 157 -45.46 -18.46 -32.99
CA HIS A 157 -46.82 -18.52 -33.55
C HIS A 157 -46.94 -19.58 -34.64
N PRO A 158 -47.19 -20.86 -34.28
CA PRO A 158 -47.83 -21.78 -35.20
C PRO A 158 -49.26 -21.29 -35.44
N SER A 159 -49.45 -20.81 -36.66
CA SER A 159 -50.73 -20.64 -37.33
C SER A 159 -51.63 -21.86 -37.08
N GLU A 160 -52.64 -21.69 -36.24
CA GLU A 160 -53.89 -22.41 -36.40
C GLU A 160 -54.48 -22.01 -37.75
N ALA A 161 -54.49 -22.95 -38.69
CA ALA A 161 -55.39 -22.95 -39.83
C ALA A 161 -55.41 -24.37 -40.41
N HIS A 162 -56.43 -25.14 -40.02
CA HIS A 162 -57.31 -25.99 -40.83
C HIS A 162 -57.90 -27.13 -39.99
#